data_AF-A0A2R6S5N1-F1
#
_entry.id   AF-A0A2R6S5N1-F1
#
_cell.length_a   1.000
_cell.length_b   1.000
_cell.length_c   1.000
_cell.angle_alpha   90.00
_cell.angle_beta   90.00
_cell.angle_gamma   90.00
#
_symmetry.space_group_name_H-M   'P 1'
#
loop_
_entity.id
_entity.type
_entity.pdbx_description
1 polymer ?
#
loop_
_entity_poly.entity_id
_entity_poly.type
_entity_poly.pdbx_seq_one_letter_code
_entity_poly.pdbx_strand_id
1 'polypeptide(L)'
;MARYGKSPYIYPLYGLGELPQSFARLSAIYGGTYMLDKSIDEIVTDADGKFIGVRSGNETVKAKQVVGDPSYFGAGKSTEGKVRVIEEGRVVRAICVLKHPIPGTEDSDSAQVIIPQNQVGRKNDIYIAVVSSTHNVCAKDVYIAIVSTIVETANPEQEIAPGLQLLGTIHDKFVSVTPLFVPTSTGESDNIFITRSYDATSHFETVVEDVQDVWKRAVGKDLVLKKREVELDA
;
A
#
# COMPACT_ATOMS: atom_id res chain seq x y z
N MET A 1 15.95 9.23 -14.86
CA MET A 1 16.10 10.71 -14.71
C MET A 1 15.70 11.52 -15.94
N ALA A 2 15.67 10.95 -17.16
CA ALA A 2 15.47 11.71 -18.40
C ALA A 2 14.10 12.39 -18.61
N ARG A 3 13.05 12.05 -17.83
CA ARG A 3 11.69 12.54 -18.08
C ARG A 3 11.35 13.87 -17.38
N TYR A 4 11.83 14.10 -16.15
CA TYR A 4 11.44 15.27 -15.33
C TYR A 4 12.62 15.99 -14.62
N GLY A 5 13.86 15.62 -14.91
CA GLY A 5 15.05 16.42 -14.60
C GLY A 5 15.64 16.29 -13.18
N LYS A 6 14.83 16.41 -12.10
CA LYS A 6 15.36 16.47 -10.72
C LYS A 6 15.50 15.10 -10.05
N SER A 7 14.50 14.23 -10.20
CA SER A 7 14.50 12.87 -9.67
C SER A 7 13.66 11.97 -10.60
N PRO A 8 13.71 10.63 -10.45
CA PRO A 8 12.81 9.74 -11.18
C PRO A 8 11.41 9.66 -10.56
N TYR A 9 11.17 10.32 -9.42
CA TYR A 9 9.95 10.16 -8.64
C TYR A 9 8.96 11.30 -8.90
N ILE A 10 7.68 10.96 -8.80
CA ILE A 10 6.56 11.89 -8.74
C ILE A 10 5.72 11.55 -7.52
N TYR A 11 5.07 12.55 -6.96
CA TYR A 11 4.18 12.38 -5.82
C TYR A 11 2.91 13.22 -6.05
N PRO A 12 1.70 12.67 -5.83
CA PRO A 12 0.46 13.40 -6.04
C PRO A 12 0.33 14.56 -5.05
N LEU A 13 -0.15 15.71 -5.56
CA LEU A 13 -0.63 16.77 -4.67
C LEU A 13 -1.76 16.21 -3.79
N TYR A 14 -1.81 16.65 -2.54
CA TYR A 14 -2.73 16.15 -1.50
C TYR A 14 -2.49 14.71 -1.03
N GLY A 15 -1.43 14.07 -1.51
CA GLY A 15 -0.98 12.78 -1.00
C GLY A 15 -1.57 11.56 -1.70
N LEU A 16 -1.11 10.39 -1.25
CA LEU A 16 -1.43 9.10 -1.89
C LEU A 16 -2.91 8.75 -1.86
N GLY A 17 -3.71 9.39 -0.99
CA GLY A 17 -5.17 9.23 -0.93
C GLY A 17 -5.88 9.63 -2.22
N GLU A 18 -5.28 10.46 -3.08
CA GLU A 18 -5.85 10.83 -4.37
C GLU A 18 -5.87 9.68 -5.39
N LEU A 19 -4.96 8.71 -5.26
CA LEU A 19 -4.88 7.55 -6.15
C LEU A 19 -6.13 6.65 -6.04
N PRO A 20 -6.49 6.10 -4.86
CA PRO A 20 -7.68 5.28 -4.73
C PRO A 20 -8.97 6.06 -5.03
N GLN A 21 -9.03 7.35 -4.70
CA GLN A 21 -10.16 8.21 -5.08
C GLN A 21 -10.32 8.31 -6.59
N SER A 22 -9.22 8.51 -7.32
CA SER A 22 -9.23 8.61 -8.78
C SER A 22 -9.66 7.30 -9.44
N PHE A 23 -9.16 6.15 -8.96
CA PHE A 23 -9.58 4.85 -9.46
C PHE A 23 -11.03 4.52 -9.09
N ALA A 24 -11.51 4.95 -7.92
CA ALA A 24 -12.91 4.81 -7.55
C ALA A 24 -13.84 5.61 -8.48
N ARG A 25 -13.47 6.86 -8.78
CA ARG A 25 -14.17 7.67 -9.78
C ARG A 25 -14.14 7.02 -11.16
N LEU A 26 -12.99 6.51 -11.59
CA LEU A 26 -12.86 5.83 -12.88
C LEU A 26 -13.82 4.64 -12.95
N SER A 27 -13.85 3.79 -11.93
CA SER A 27 -14.78 2.66 -11.84
C SER A 27 -16.25 3.11 -11.86
N ALA A 28 -16.61 4.18 -11.16
CA ALA A 28 -17.97 4.73 -11.15
C ALA A 28 -18.45 5.22 -12.53
N ILE A 29 -17.55 5.81 -13.33
CA ILE A 29 -17.85 6.20 -14.73
C ILE A 29 -18.26 4.97 -15.57
N TYR A 30 -17.71 3.80 -15.27
CA TYR A 30 -18.04 2.53 -15.93
C TYR A 30 -19.14 1.74 -15.19
N GLY A 31 -19.92 2.38 -14.31
CA GLY A 31 -21.07 1.78 -13.63
C GLY A 31 -20.76 1.12 -12.29
N GLY A 32 -19.54 1.25 -11.77
CA GLY A 32 -19.18 0.78 -10.43
C GLY A 32 -19.91 1.55 -9.32
N THR A 33 -20.29 0.86 -8.25
CA THR A 33 -20.89 1.47 -7.05
C THR A 33 -19.95 1.26 -5.86
N TYR A 34 -19.68 2.33 -5.11
CA TYR A 34 -18.82 2.31 -3.93
C TYR A 34 -19.65 2.48 -2.66
N MET A 35 -19.41 1.63 -1.68
CA MET A 35 -20.03 1.70 -0.35
C MET A 35 -18.91 1.81 0.69
N LEU A 36 -18.84 2.95 1.37
CA LEU A 36 -17.99 3.14 2.55
C LEU A 36 -18.83 2.91 3.81
N ASP A 37 -18.17 2.72 4.94
CA ASP A 37 -18.85 2.45 6.23
C ASP A 37 -19.83 1.25 6.17
N LYS A 38 -19.44 0.20 5.43
CA LYS A 38 -20.23 -1.01 5.22
C LYS A 38 -19.39 -2.24 5.60
N SER A 39 -19.61 -2.74 6.81
CA SER A 39 -18.89 -3.91 7.32
C SER A 39 -19.25 -5.17 6.54
N ILE A 40 -18.25 -6.01 6.25
CA ILE A 40 -18.47 -7.36 5.70
C ILE A 40 -18.41 -8.35 6.85
N ASP A 41 -19.53 -9.02 7.12
CA ASP A 41 -19.66 -9.97 8.22
C ASP A 41 -19.22 -11.37 7.80
N GLU A 42 -19.38 -11.72 6.51
CA GLU A 42 -19.10 -13.06 6.02
C GLU A 42 -18.78 -13.09 4.52
N ILE A 43 -17.76 -13.88 4.17
CA ILE A 43 -17.49 -14.33 2.80
C ILE A 43 -18.26 -15.62 2.59
N VAL A 44 -19.30 -15.57 1.76
CA VAL A 44 -20.22 -16.70 1.54
C VAL A 44 -19.64 -17.61 0.46
N THR A 45 -19.49 -18.90 0.80
CA THR A 45 -19.03 -19.94 -0.13
C THR A 45 -20.09 -21.02 -0.33
N ASP A 46 -20.02 -21.73 -1.44
CA ASP A 46 -20.79 -22.97 -1.66
C ASP A 46 -20.20 -24.16 -0.89
N ALA A 47 -20.79 -25.35 -1.09
CA ALA A 47 -20.37 -26.59 -0.45
C ALA A 47 -18.95 -27.03 -0.85
N ASP A 48 -18.46 -26.60 -2.01
CA ASP A 48 -17.10 -26.89 -2.51
C ASP A 48 -16.10 -25.81 -2.06
N GLY A 49 -16.55 -24.80 -1.29
CA GLY A 49 -15.73 -23.72 -0.76
C GLY A 49 -15.47 -22.58 -1.76
N LYS A 50 -16.20 -22.54 -2.89
CA LYS A 50 -16.07 -21.50 -3.90
C LYS A 50 -16.94 -20.29 -3.57
N PHE A 51 -16.42 -19.10 -3.86
CA PHE A 51 -17.11 -17.85 -3.58
C PHE A 51 -18.44 -17.70 -4.34
N ILE A 52 -19.49 -17.29 -3.61
CA ILE A 52 -20.81 -17.00 -4.18
C ILE A 52 -21.39 -15.65 -3.74
N GLY A 53 -20.79 -14.96 -2.78
CA GLY A 53 -21.25 -13.64 -2.35
C GLY A 53 -20.62 -13.15 -1.05
N VAL A 54 -21.00 -11.95 -0.64
CA VAL A 54 -20.65 -11.36 0.65
C VAL A 54 -21.90 -10.97 1.41
N ARG A 55 -21.87 -11.11 2.74
CA ARG A 55 -22.96 -10.69 3.62
C ARG A 55 -22.54 -9.48 4.46
N SER A 56 -23.43 -8.50 4.56
CA SER A 56 -23.29 -7.30 5.38
C SER A 56 -24.61 -7.03 6.11
N GLY A 57 -24.63 -7.24 7.42
CA GLY A 57 -25.84 -7.31 8.22
C GLY A 57 -26.77 -8.41 7.73
N ASN A 58 -27.97 -8.01 7.34
CA ASN A 58 -29.03 -8.89 6.83
C ASN A 58 -29.05 -9.01 5.30
N GLU A 59 -28.15 -8.32 4.60
CA GLU A 59 -28.11 -8.27 3.14
C GLU A 59 -26.97 -9.16 2.60
N THR A 60 -27.26 -9.91 1.55
CA THR A 60 -26.25 -10.71 0.83
C THR A 60 -26.21 -10.30 -0.64
N VAL A 61 -25.04 -9.87 -1.10
CA VAL A 61 -24.79 -9.56 -2.51
C VAL A 61 -24.04 -10.73 -3.14
N LYS A 62 -24.55 -11.22 -4.27
CA LYS A 62 -23.96 -12.35 -5.00
C LYS A 62 -23.03 -11.86 -6.09
N ALA A 63 -21.91 -12.55 -6.26
CA ALA A 63 -20.97 -12.33 -7.35
C ALA A 63 -20.23 -13.65 -7.67
N LYS A 64 -19.60 -13.72 -8.83
CA LYS A 64 -18.87 -14.92 -9.28
C LYS A 64 -17.47 -15.01 -8.69
N GLN A 65 -16.90 -13.88 -8.32
CA GLN A 65 -15.52 -13.71 -7.86
C GLN A 65 -15.47 -12.55 -6.87
N VAL A 66 -14.47 -12.56 -5.99
CA VAL A 66 -14.16 -11.44 -5.08
C VAL A 66 -12.68 -11.12 -5.12
N VAL A 67 -12.37 -9.83 -5.05
CA VAL A 67 -11.02 -9.31 -4.85
C VAL A 67 -11.03 -8.50 -3.55
N GLY A 68 -10.02 -8.68 -2.69
CA GLY A 68 -9.90 -7.88 -1.48
C GLY A 68 -8.53 -7.99 -0.84
N ASP A 69 -8.26 -7.12 0.12
CA ASP A 69 -7.03 -7.17 0.90
C ASP A 69 -7.09 -8.20 2.03
N PRO A 70 -5.94 -8.60 2.63
CA PRO A 70 -5.88 -9.64 3.66
C PRO A 70 -6.81 -9.46 4.86
N SER A 71 -7.21 -8.23 5.21
CA SER A 71 -8.04 -7.95 6.39
C SER A 71 -9.43 -8.58 6.32
N TYR A 72 -9.99 -8.72 5.11
CA TYR A 72 -11.28 -9.38 4.87
C TYR A 72 -11.20 -10.92 4.97
N PHE A 73 -10.00 -11.49 4.98
CA PHE A 73 -9.76 -12.93 4.87
C PHE A 73 -8.98 -13.52 6.05
N GLY A 74 -9.09 -12.89 7.22
CA GLY A 74 -8.58 -13.45 8.47
C GLY A 74 -7.20 -12.98 8.90
N ALA A 75 -6.61 -11.97 8.24
CA ALA A 75 -5.35 -11.39 8.68
C ALA A 75 -5.41 -10.96 10.16
N GLY A 76 -4.44 -11.42 10.95
CA GLY A 76 -4.33 -11.12 12.38
C GLY A 76 -5.38 -11.78 13.27
N LYS A 77 -6.19 -12.72 12.76
CA LYS A 77 -7.21 -13.45 13.52
C LYS A 77 -6.91 -14.93 13.55
N SER A 78 -7.22 -15.59 14.67
CA SER A 78 -7.34 -17.05 14.70
C SER A 78 -8.65 -17.40 13.99
N THR A 79 -8.56 -17.89 12.76
CA THR A 79 -9.74 -18.26 11.97
C THR A 79 -10.07 -19.72 12.19
N GLU A 80 -11.28 -20.01 12.64
CA GLU A 80 -11.87 -21.34 12.50
C GLU A 80 -12.20 -21.54 11.01
N GLY A 81 -11.44 -22.41 10.33
CA GLY A 81 -11.65 -22.72 8.91
C GLY A 81 -10.39 -22.62 8.05
N LYS A 82 -10.59 -22.46 6.73
CA LYS A 82 -9.49 -22.40 5.74
C LYS A 82 -8.65 -21.14 5.96
N VAL A 83 -7.36 -21.31 6.23
CA VAL A 83 -6.39 -20.20 6.31
C VAL A 83 -6.15 -19.65 4.90
N ARG A 84 -6.56 -18.40 4.68
CA ARG A 84 -6.47 -17.74 3.36
C ARG A 84 -5.26 -16.83 3.20
N VAL A 85 -4.69 -16.36 4.31
CA VAL A 85 -3.52 -15.49 4.35
C VAL A 85 -2.58 -15.92 5.46
N ILE A 86 -1.27 -15.68 5.25
CA ILE A 86 -0.22 -15.92 6.25
C ILE A 86 0.64 -14.67 6.42
N GLU A 87 1.13 -14.45 7.64
CA GLU A 87 2.10 -13.40 7.92
C GLU A 87 3.47 -13.84 7.40
N GLU A 88 4.05 -13.09 6.47
CA GLU A 88 5.37 -13.37 5.87
C GLU A 88 6.47 -12.48 6.46
N GLY A 89 6.10 -11.39 7.12
CA GLY A 89 7.05 -10.48 7.75
C GLY A 89 6.37 -9.30 8.42
N ARG A 90 7.17 -8.31 8.81
CA ARG A 90 6.68 -7.05 9.40
C ARG A 90 7.46 -5.88 8.84
N VAL A 91 6.83 -4.71 8.80
CA VAL A 91 7.46 -3.43 8.46
C VAL A 91 7.37 -2.51 9.66
N VAL A 92 8.47 -1.86 10.01
CA VAL A 92 8.47 -0.71 10.91
C VAL A 92 8.40 0.57 10.07
N ARG A 93 7.51 1.49 10.44
CA ARG A 93 7.41 2.83 9.85
C ARG A 93 7.42 3.89 10.96
N ALA A 94 8.29 4.88 10.82
CA ALA A 94 8.27 6.08 11.64
C ALA A 94 7.90 7.30 10.79
N ILE A 95 6.76 7.89 11.09
CA ILE A 95 6.34 9.17 10.51
C ILE A 95 6.90 10.28 11.41
N CYS A 96 7.78 11.10 10.86
CA CYS A 96 8.46 12.16 11.57
C CYS A 96 8.00 13.52 11.04
N VAL A 97 7.55 14.39 11.93
CA VAL A 97 7.22 15.77 11.63
C VAL A 97 8.49 16.61 11.84
N LEU A 98 8.91 17.35 10.84
CA LEU A 98 10.07 18.25 10.90
C LEU A 98 9.65 19.69 10.64
N LYS A 99 10.41 20.63 11.20
CA LYS A 99 10.27 22.09 10.98
C LYS A 99 11.39 22.67 10.12
N HIS A 100 12.10 21.80 9.40
CA HIS A 100 13.21 22.13 8.53
C HIS A 100 13.37 21.04 7.45
N PRO A 101 14.03 21.34 6.31
CA PRO A 101 14.45 20.32 5.33
C PRO A 101 15.42 19.30 5.96
N ILE A 102 15.56 18.12 5.35
CA ILE A 102 16.56 17.15 5.80
C ILE A 102 17.98 17.70 5.55
N PRO A 103 18.89 17.67 6.54
CA PRO A 103 20.30 18.03 6.34
C PRO A 103 20.95 17.27 5.19
N GLY A 104 21.71 17.97 4.34
CA GLY A 104 22.40 17.35 3.20
C GLY A 104 21.53 17.12 1.95
N THR A 105 20.31 17.69 1.91
CA THR A 105 19.41 17.61 0.74
C THR A 105 19.29 18.91 -0.05
N GLU A 106 20.22 19.86 0.14
CA GLU A 106 20.21 21.18 -0.54
C GLU A 106 18.86 21.91 -0.39
N ASP A 107 18.30 21.86 0.83
CA ASP A 107 16.99 22.44 1.18
C ASP A 107 15.82 21.95 0.31
N SER A 108 15.91 20.71 -0.18
CA SER A 108 14.86 20.10 -1.01
C SER A 108 13.51 20.01 -0.31
N ASP A 109 12.45 20.39 -1.01
CA ASP A 109 11.06 20.26 -0.54
C ASP A 109 10.56 18.81 -0.43
N SER A 110 11.20 17.91 -1.17
CA SER A 110 10.91 16.48 -1.16
C SER A 110 12.13 15.70 -1.61
N ALA A 111 12.32 14.51 -1.05
CA ALA A 111 13.46 13.67 -1.37
C ALA A 111 13.14 12.19 -1.14
N GLN A 112 13.91 11.33 -1.81
CA GLN A 112 14.02 9.92 -1.51
C GLN A 112 15.45 9.66 -1.05
N VAL A 113 15.61 9.07 0.14
CA VAL A 113 16.90 8.60 0.64
C VAL A 113 16.82 7.09 0.80
N ILE A 114 17.84 6.40 0.31
CA ILE A 114 17.98 4.95 0.44
C ILE A 114 19.26 4.71 1.22
N ILE A 115 19.17 3.95 2.30
CA ILE A 115 20.31 3.50 3.08
C ILE A 115 20.49 2.01 2.75
N PRO A 116 21.47 1.66 1.90
CA PRO A 116 21.67 0.28 1.49
C PRO A 116 22.02 -0.60 2.70
N GLN A 117 21.43 -1.78 2.76
CA GLN A 117 21.54 -2.74 3.87
C GLN A 117 23.00 -2.99 4.31
N ASN A 118 23.94 -3.05 3.36
CA ASN A 118 25.35 -3.29 3.63
C ASN A 118 26.06 -2.12 4.35
N GLN A 119 25.52 -0.90 4.27
CA GLN A 119 26.06 0.27 4.97
C GLN A 119 25.68 0.28 6.46
N VAL A 120 24.68 -0.49 6.84
CA VAL A 120 24.12 -0.54 8.21
C VAL A 120 24.08 -1.96 8.79
N GLY A 121 24.76 -2.91 8.14
CA GLY A 121 24.87 -4.29 8.63
C GLY A 121 23.54 -5.05 8.67
N ARG A 122 22.62 -4.76 7.74
CA ARG A 122 21.28 -5.35 7.66
C ARG A 122 21.12 -6.28 6.46
N LYS A 123 19.99 -6.99 6.40
CA LYS A 123 19.58 -7.77 5.22
C LYS A 123 18.61 -7.02 4.31
N ASN A 124 18.01 -5.93 4.80
CA ASN A 124 17.06 -5.09 4.09
C ASN A 124 17.44 -3.61 4.21
N ASP A 125 17.24 -2.87 3.13
CA ASP A 125 17.46 -1.43 3.05
C ASP A 125 16.55 -0.66 4.01
N ILE A 126 16.95 0.56 4.36
CA ILE A 126 16.10 1.54 5.04
C ILE A 126 15.75 2.64 4.03
N TYR A 127 14.47 2.96 3.91
CA TYR A 127 13.97 4.01 3.02
C TYR A 127 13.53 5.22 3.83
N ILE A 128 13.79 6.42 3.28
CA ILE A 128 13.22 7.67 3.78
C ILE A 128 12.54 8.37 2.60
N ALA A 129 11.23 8.56 2.69
CA ALA A 129 10.49 9.42 1.78
C ALA A 129 10.14 10.73 2.49
N VAL A 130 10.49 11.85 1.87
CA VAL A 130 10.14 13.19 2.38
C VAL A 130 9.24 13.91 1.41
N VAL A 131 8.18 14.46 1.97
CA VAL A 131 7.26 15.40 1.31
C VAL A 131 7.01 16.58 2.24
N SER A 132 6.59 17.71 1.69
CA SER A 132 6.35 18.93 2.45
C SER A 132 5.06 19.62 2.02
N SER A 133 4.84 20.83 2.54
CA SER A 133 3.73 21.69 2.15
C SER A 133 3.61 21.93 0.63
N THR A 134 4.69 21.78 -0.14
CA THR A 134 4.66 21.86 -1.62
C THR A 134 3.80 20.78 -2.28
N HIS A 135 3.58 19.68 -1.57
CA HIS A 135 2.70 18.58 -2.00
C HIS A 135 1.31 18.68 -1.36
N ASN A 136 1.00 19.77 -0.64
CA ASN A 136 -0.25 19.97 0.09
C ASN A 136 -0.59 18.86 1.11
N VAL A 137 0.41 18.18 1.66
CA VAL A 137 0.22 17.11 2.66
C VAL A 137 0.35 17.59 4.11
N CYS A 138 0.89 18.79 4.33
CA CYS A 138 1.09 19.38 5.64
C CYS A 138 1.08 20.90 5.56
N ALA A 139 1.03 21.56 6.72
CA ALA A 139 1.05 23.02 6.82
C ALA A 139 2.36 23.62 6.29
N LYS A 140 2.34 24.90 5.93
CA LYS A 140 3.52 25.65 5.50
C LYS A 140 4.68 25.48 6.50
N ASP A 141 5.90 25.38 5.97
CA ASP A 141 7.15 25.24 6.74
C ASP A 141 7.21 23.95 7.59
N VAL A 142 6.42 22.93 7.20
CA VAL A 142 6.44 21.57 7.78
C VAL A 142 6.87 20.56 6.72
N TYR A 143 7.60 19.55 7.16
CA TYR A 143 8.03 18.41 6.36
C TYR A 143 7.59 17.12 7.06
N ILE A 144 7.19 16.14 6.26
CA ILE A 144 6.83 14.80 6.71
C ILE A 144 7.88 13.85 6.14
N ALA A 145 8.68 13.27 7.01
CA ALA A 145 9.67 12.24 6.67
C ALA A 145 9.19 10.89 7.17
N ILE A 146 9.08 9.90 6.28
CA ILE A 146 8.65 8.55 6.62
C ILE A 146 9.86 7.63 6.49
N VAL A 147 10.33 7.07 7.61
CA VAL A 147 11.42 6.10 7.66
C VAL A 147 10.84 4.70 7.74
N SER A 148 11.23 3.79 6.84
CA SER A 148 10.70 2.42 6.80
C SER A 148 11.75 1.36 6.50
N THR A 149 11.59 0.18 7.09
CA THR A 149 12.36 -1.03 6.74
C THR A 149 11.61 -2.30 7.16
N ILE A 150 12.03 -3.45 6.62
CA ILE A 150 11.55 -4.77 7.05
C ILE A 150 12.14 -5.09 8.43
N VAL A 151 11.33 -5.63 9.33
CA VAL A 151 11.76 -5.98 10.70
C VAL A 151 12.63 -7.23 10.67
N GLU A 152 13.83 -7.15 11.26
CA GLU A 152 14.78 -8.26 11.35
C GLU A 152 15.03 -8.72 12.80
N THR A 153 14.63 -7.92 13.80
CA THR A 153 14.94 -8.13 15.22
C THR A 153 13.72 -7.95 16.12
N ALA A 154 13.90 -8.23 17.41
CA ALA A 154 12.87 -7.99 18.44
C ALA A 154 12.71 -6.50 18.82
N ASN A 155 13.57 -5.60 18.32
CA ASN A 155 13.55 -4.17 18.61
C ASN A 155 13.38 -3.33 17.32
N PRO A 156 12.19 -3.33 16.68
CA PRO A 156 12.00 -2.75 15.36
C PRO A 156 12.35 -1.27 15.25
N GLU A 157 12.06 -0.47 16.27
CA GLU A 157 12.38 0.96 16.27
C GLU A 157 13.89 1.23 16.25
N GLN A 158 14.69 0.33 16.82
CA GLN A 158 16.15 0.48 16.85
C GLN A 158 16.76 0.25 15.45
N GLU A 159 16.08 -0.52 14.60
CA GLU A 159 16.51 -0.82 13.23
C GLU A 159 16.45 0.39 12.31
N ILE A 160 15.56 1.35 12.58
CA ILE A 160 15.42 2.59 11.81
C ILE A 160 16.26 3.75 12.37
N ALA A 161 17.00 3.53 13.47
CA ALA A 161 17.84 4.55 14.08
C ALA A 161 18.82 5.22 13.09
N PRO A 162 19.49 4.49 12.16
CA PRO A 162 20.33 5.12 11.14
C PRO A 162 19.58 6.13 10.26
N GLY A 163 18.33 5.82 9.89
CA GLY A 163 17.50 6.74 9.11
C GLY A 163 17.03 7.94 9.91
N LEU A 164 16.65 7.74 11.18
CA LEU A 164 16.22 8.82 12.08
C LEU A 164 17.35 9.83 12.35
N GLN A 165 18.60 9.36 12.46
CA GLN A 165 19.77 10.22 12.68
C GLN A 165 20.04 11.20 11.53
N LEU A 166 19.60 10.88 10.30
CA LEU A 166 19.73 11.77 9.15
C LEU A 166 18.71 12.92 9.16
N LEU A 167 17.63 12.82 9.94
CA LEU A 167 16.52 13.76 9.86
C LEU A 167 16.77 15.11 10.56
N GLY A 168 17.84 15.24 11.34
CA GLY A 168 18.07 16.41 12.21
C GLY A 168 17.12 16.45 13.41
N THR A 169 16.61 17.63 13.78
CA THR A 169 15.72 17.77 14.93
C THR A 169 14.30 17.34 14.57
N ILE A 170 13.86 16.22 15.14
CA ILE A 170 12.50 15.71 14.95
C ILE A 170 11.55 16.43 15.91
N HIS A 171 10.51 17.07 15.38
CA HIS A 171 9.50 17.77 16.18
C HIS A 171 8.53 16.79 16.85
N ASP A 172 8.07 15.80 16.09
CA ASP A 172 7.21 14.72 16.59
C ASP A 172 7.46 13.44 15.79
N LYS A 173 7.20 12.27 16.39
CA LYS A 173 7.50 10.95 15.82
C LYS A 173 6.43 9.93 16.18
N PHE A 174 5.85 9.32 15.15
CA PHE A 174 4.84 8.27 15.27
C PHE A 174 5.38 6.96 14.70
N VAL A 175 5.66 6.00 15.58
CA VAL A 175 6.22 4.70 15.19
C VAL A 175 5.11 3.65 15.17
N SER A 176 5.09 2.85 14.11
CA SER A 176 4.17 1.72 13.96
C SER A 176 4.90 0.51 13.38
N VAL A 177 4.47 -0.69 13.80
CA VAL A 177 4.94 -1.95 13.23
C VAL A 177 3.72 -2.68 12.68
N THR A 178 3.74 -2.97 11.39
CA THR A 178 2.61 -3.59 10.68
C THR A 178 3.01 -4.95 10.12
N PRO A 179 2.21 -6.00 10.34
CA PRO A 179 2.43 -7.30 9.69
C PRO A 179 2.20 -7.22 8.17
N LEU A 180 2.97 -8.00 7.43
CA LEU A 180 2.84 -8.23 6.00
C LEU A 180 2.17 -9.57 5.78
N PHE A 181 1.03 -9.56 5.08
CA PHE A 181 0.28 -10.76 4.76
C PHE A 181 0.33 -11.05 3.26
N VAL A 182 0.37 -12.34 2.94
CA VAL A 182 0.29 -12.85 1.56
C VAL A 182 -0.78 -13.94 1.46
N PRO A 183 -1.43 -14.10 0.30
CA PRO A 183 -2.36 -15.20 0.07
C PRO A 183 -1.70 -16.57 0.18
N THR A 184 -2.41 -17.55 0.71
CA THR A 184 -1.97 -18.97 0.74
C THR A 184 -2.26 -19.73 -0.56
N SER A 185 -3.01 -19.13 -1.49
CA SER A 185 -3.37 -19.76 -2.78
C SER A 185 -3.59 -18.72 -3.88
N THR A 186 -3.63 -19.14 -5.14
CA THR A 186 -3.85 -18.25 -6.30
C THR A 186 -5.28 -17.71 -6.38
N GLY A 187 -6.24 -18.34 -5.70
CA GLY A 187 -7.66 -17.99 -5.78
C GLY A 187 -8.39 -18.57 -7.00
N GLU A 188 -7.70 -19.27 -7.89
CA GLU A 188 -8.31 -19.79 -9.14
C GLU A 188 -9.31 -20.94 -8.88
N SER A 189 -9.10 -21.72 -7.82
CA SER A 189 -9.99 -22.84 -7.45
C SER A 189 -11.24 -22.39 -6.71
N ASP A 190 -11.18 -21.29 -5.95
CA ASP A 190 -12.28 -20.82 -5.09
C ASP A 190 -12.81 -19.43 -5.46
N ASN A 191 -12.29 -18.79 -6.51
CA ASN A 191 -12.65 -17.45 -6.97
C ASN A 191 -12.46 -16.33 -5.93
N ILE A 192 -11.50 -16.50 -5.01
CA ILE A 192 -11.15 -15.52 -3.97
C ILE A 192 -9.73 -15.03 -4.20
N PHE A 193 -9.60 -13.82 -4.77
CA PHE A 193 -8.32 -13.25 -5.17
C PHE A 193 -7.86 -12.20 -4.16
N ILE A 194 -6.85 -12.54 -3.37
CA ILE A 194 -6.36 -11.67 -2.29
C ILE A 194 -5.09 -10.96 -2.75
N THR A 195 -5.00 -9.66 -2.44
CA THR A 195 -3.79 -8.85 -2.67
C THR A 195 -2.76 -9.08 -1.55
N ARG A 196 -1.51 -8.68 -1.77
CA ARG A 196 -0.47 -8.65 -0.73
C ARG A 196 -0.56 -7.36 0.10
N SER A 197 0.00 -7.40 1.31
CA SER A 197 0.25 -6.18 2.09
C SER A 197 1.31 -5.29 1.43
N TYR A 198 1.22 -3.98 1.64
CA TYR A 198 2.25 -3.01 1.22
C TYR A 198 3.56 -3.21 1.98
N ASP A 199 4.63 -3.47 1.23
CA ASP A 199 5.99 -3.68 1.75
C ASP A 199 6.65 -2.37 2.27
N ALA A 200 7.93 -2.47 2.63
CA ALA A 200 8.69 -1.34 3.19
C ALA A 200 9.18 -0.32 2.14
N THR A 201 9.06 -0.62 0.84
CA THR A 201 9.60 0.21 -0.23
C THR A 201 8.86 1.55 -0.29
N SER A 202 9.53 2.55 -0.87
CA SER A 202 9.04 3.93 -0.97
C SER A 202 8.50 4.26 -2.37
N HIS A 203 8.29 3.24 -3.21
CA HIS A 203 7.73 3.36 -4.56
C HIS A 203 6.67 2.27 -4.79
N PHE A 204 5.98 2.33 -5.94
CA PHE A 204 4.81 1.49 -6.22
C PHE A 204 5.09 0.28 -7.11
N GLU A 205 6.35 -0.10 -7.33
CA GLU A 205 6.67 -1.15 -8.32
C GLU A 205 6.08 -2.50 -7.91
N THR A 206 6.33 -2.95 -6.68
CA THR A 206 5.78 -4.21 -6.13
C THR A 206 4.26 -4.20 -6.03
N VAL A 207 3.67 -3.01 -5.82
CA VAL A 207 2.20 -2.83 -5.83
C VAL A 207 1.64 -3.02 -7.24
N VAL A 208 2.30 -2.47 -8.26
CA VAL A 208 1.89 -2.61 -9.67
C VAL A 208 2.03 -4.07 -10.12
N GLU A 209 3.11 -4.75 -9.69
CA GLU A 209 3.28 -6.19 -9.91
C GLU A 209 2.14 -7.00 -9.28
N ASP A 210 1.74 -6.69 -8.05
CA ASP A 210 0.62 -7.37 -7.39
C ASP A 210 -0.71 -7.12 -8.10
N VAL A 211 -0.96 -5.89 -8.59
CA VAL A 211 -2.15 -5.58 -9.40
C VAL A 211 -2.18 -6.40 -10.69
N GLN A 212 -1.04 -6.52 -11.39
CA GLN A 212 -0.95 -7.32 -12.62
C GLN A 212 -1.15 -8.82 -12.35
N ASP A 213 -0.58 -9.33 -11.27
CA ASP A 213 -0.73 -10.72 -10.84
C ASP A 213 -2.19 -11.05 -10.46
N VAL A 214 -2.81 -10.23 -9.60
CA VAL A 214 -4.22 -10.39 -9.21
C VAL A 214 -5.13 -10.32 -10.42
N TRP A 215 -4.90 -9.38 -11.34
CA TRP A 215 -5.64 -9.29 -12.59
C TRP A 215 -5.52 -10.58 -13.41
N LYS A 216 -4.29 -11.08 -13.59
CA LYS A 216 -4.05 -12.30 -14.36
C LYS A 216 -4.76 -13.51 -13.77
N ARG A 217 -4.71 -13.67 -12.44
CA ARG A 217 -5.40 -14.77 -11.74
C ARG A 217 -6.93 -14.63 -11.83
N ALA A 218 -7.47 -13.42 -11.67
CA ALA A 218 -8.91 -13.19 -11.69
C ALA A 218 -9.53 -13.26 -13.09
N VAL A 219 -8.83 -12.74 -14.10
CA VAL A 219 -9.34 -12.56 -15.47
C VAL A 219 -8.83 -13.66 -16.43
N GLY A 220 -7.76 -14.36 -16.07
CA GLY A 220 -7.16 -15.44 -16.87
C GLY A 220 -6.27 -14.99 -18.02
N LYS A 221 -5.87 -13.70 -18.06
CA LYS A 221 -5.00 -13.12 -19.11
C LYS A 221 -4.24 -11.91 -18.60
N ASP A 222 -3.14 -11.56 -19.27
CA ASP A 222 -2.33 -10.40 -18.90
C ASP A 222 -3.11 -9.08 -19.04
N LEU A 223 -2.78 -8.11 -18.17
CA LEU A 223 -3.34 -6.76 -18.22
C LEU A 223 -2.75 -6.00 -19.40
N VAL A 224 -3.58 -5.74 -20.41
CA VAL A 224 -3.20 -4.93 -21.58
C VAL A 224 -3.81 -3.55 -21.46
N LEU A 225 -2.97 -2.54 -21.21
CA LEU A 225 -3.41 -1.15 -21.12
C LEU A 225 -3.81 -0.62 -22.50
N LYS A 226 -5.03 -0.07 -22.58
CA LYS A 226 -5.55 0.61 -23.77
C LYS A 226 -5.73 2.09 -23.48
N LYS A 227 -5.54 2.93 -24.49
CA LYS A 227 -5.89 4.36 -24.40
C LYS A 227 -7.40 4.46 -24.24
N ARG A 228 -7.86 5.22 -23.25
CA ARG A 228 -9.30 5.51 -23.09
C ARG A 228 -9.78 6.33 -24.28
N GLU A 229 -10.79 5.83 -24.98
CA GLU A 229 -11.55 6.61 -25.95
C GLU A 229 -12.45 7.56 -25.16
N VAL A 230 -12.29 8.86 -25.40
CA VAL A 230 -13.13 9.89 -24.80
C VAL A 230 -14.25 10.12 -25.81
N GLU A 231 -15.45 9.63 -25.52
CA GLU A 231 -16.64 10.15 -26.20
C GLU A 231 -16.77 11.61 -25.77
N LEU A 232 -16.38 12.52 -26.67
CA LEU A 232 -16.70 13.92 -26.55
C LEU A 232 -18.17 14.03 -26.93
N ASP A 233 -19.04 14.05 -25.92
CA ASP A 233 -20.42 14.48 -26.13
C ASP A 233 -20.36 15.90 -26.74
N ALA A 234 -20.87 16.01 -27.97
CA ALA A 234 -20.93 17.24 -28.76
C ALA A 234 -22.06 18.17 -28.27
#